data_AF-A0A963E621-F1
#
_entry.id   AF-A0A963E621-F1
#
_cell.length_a   1.000
_cell.length_b   1.000
_cell.length_c   1.000
_cell.angle_alpha   90.00
_cell.angle_beta   90.00
_cell.angle_gamma   90.00
#
_symmetry.space_group_name_H-M   'P 1'
#
loop_
_entity.id
_entity.type
_entity.pdbx_description
1 polymer ?
#
loop_
_entity_poly.entity_id
_entity_poly.type
_entity_poly.pdbx_seq_one_letter_code
_entity_poly.pdbx_strand_id
1 'polypeptide(L)'
;AVLKQMATYLRSLERFKVRVEKTTELILPTDQRLHQDQTVEIAIQKPDRLRADFQNLSGGRQLLYDGKTFTLYTPEPNVYASAAAAPTIDET
;
A
#
# COMPACT_ATOMS: atom_id res chain seq x y z
N ALA A 1 20.69 -1.17 -10.37
CA ALA A 1 20.22 -1.50 -11.74
C ALA A 1 18.93 -2.33 -11.72
N VAL A 2 18.87 -3.43 -10.96
CA VAL A 2 17.73 -4.37 -10.94
C VAL A 2 16.39 -3.75 -10.50
N LEU A 3 16.38 -2.92 -9.44
CA LEU A 3 15.14 -2.27 -8.99
C LEU A 3 14.50 -1.38 -10.06
N LYS A 4 15.32 -0.65 -10.83
CA LYS A 4 14.84 0.17 -11.95
C LYS A 4 14.24 -0.69 -13.05
N GLN A 5 14.85 -1.83 -13.38
CA GLN A 5 14.31 -2.77 -14.38
C GLN A 5 12.96 -3.34 -13.95
N MET A 6 12.82 -3.77 -12.69
CA MET A 6 11.54 -4.21 -12.15
C MET A 6 10.48 -3.11 -12.24
N ALA A 7 10.82 -1.88 -11.83
CA ALA A 7 9.90 -0.75 -11.92
C ALA A 7 9.51 -0.43 -13.38
N THR A 8 10.45 -0.49 -14.33
CA THR A 8 10.16 -0.32 -15.75
C THR A 8 9.22 -1.40 -16.27
N TYR A 9 9.44 -2.66 -15.90
CA TYR A 9 8.57 -3.76 -16.28
C TYR A 9 7.16 -3.63 -15.71
N LEU A 10 7.02 -3.32 -14.41
CA LEU A 10 5.69 -3.12 -13.80
C LEU A 10 4.96 -1.92 -14.43
N ARG A 11 5.69 -0.87 -14.83
CA ARG A 11 5.09 0.28 -15.52
C ARG A 11 4.52 -0.07 -16.89
N SER A 12 5.06 -1.07 -17.59
CA SER A 12 4.54 -1.48 -18.91
C SER A 12 3.28 -2.32 -18.83
N LEU A 13 2.87 -2.78 -17.64
CA LEU A 13 1.67 -3.60 -17.44
C LEU A 13 0.44 -2.72 -17.16
N GLU A 14 -0.69 -3.05 -17.79
CA GLU A 14 -1.98 -2.39 -17.50
C GLU A 14 -2.60 -2.88 -16.19
N ARG A 15 -2.40 -4.16 -15.85
CA ARG A 15 -2.95 -4.81 -14.67
C ARG A 15 -1.90 -5.72 -14.04
N PHE A 16 -1.68 -5.57 -12.75
CA PHE A 16 -0.75 -6.43 -12.02
C PHE A 16 -1.06 -6.47 -10.53
N LYS A 17 -0.50 -7.48 -9.87
CA LYS A 17 -0.48 -7.59 -8.41
C LYS A 17 0.95 -7.68 -7.90
N VAL A 18 1.22 -7.09 -6.75
CA VAL A 18 2.48 -7.21 -6.03
C VAL A 18 2.17 -7.60 -4.59
N ARG A 19 2.87 -8.61 -4.08
CA ARG A 19 2.89 -8.94 -2.66
C ARG A 19 4.19 -8.39 -2.08
N VAL A 20 4.08 -7.63 -0.99
CA VAL A 20 5.20 -7.06 -0.26
C VAL A 20 5.22 -7.66 1.13
N GLU A 21 6.34 -8.24 1.52
CA GLU A 21 6.60 -8.69 2.88
C GLU A 21 7.64 -7.76 3.48
N LYS A 22 7.28 -7.11 4.58
CA LYS A 22 8.08 -6.07 5.23
C LYS A 22 8.26 -6.41 6.70
N THR A 23 9.50 -6.45 7.12
CA THR A 23 9.89 -6.47 8.52
C THR A 23 10.51 -5.12 8.87
N THR A 24 10.07 -4.52 9.97
CA THR A 24 10.61 -3.26 10.49
C THR A 24 11.13 -3.47 11.90
N GLU A 25 12.40 -3.15 12.13
CA GLU A 25 13.01 -3.18 13.46
C GLU A 25 13.22 -1.75 13.98
N LEU A 26 12.67 -1.46 15.15
CA LEU A 26 12.89 -0.20 15.86
C LEU A 26 13.69 -0.45 17.12
N ILE A 27 14.75 0.32 17.31
CA ILE A 27 15.46 0.42 18.59
C ILE A 27 14.91 1.63 19.31
N LEU A 28 14.24 1.42 20.44
CA LEU A 28 13.69 2.49 21.26
C LEU A 28 14.80 3.21 22.03
N PRO A 29 14.60 4.46 22.48
CA PRO A 29 15.55 5.15 23.35
C PRO A 29 15.85 4.41 24.67
N THR A 30 15.01 3.44 25.04
CA THR A 30 15.16 2.53 26.19
C THR A 30 15.95 1.25 25.86
N ASP A 31 16.61 1.16 24.70
CA ASP A 31 17.34 0.00 24.17
C ASP A 31 16.49 -1.27 23.91
N GLN A 32 15.17 -1.14 23.96
CA GLN A 32 14.26 -2.21 23.56
C GLN A 32 14.19 -2.33 22.03
N ARG A 33 14.13 -3.56 21.53
CA ARG A 33 13.92 -3.85 20.11
C ARG A 33 12.46 -4.22 19.87
N LEU A 34 11.80 -3.47 18.99
CA LEU A 34 10.47 -3.78 18.51
C LEU A 34 10.56 -4.30 17.08
N HIS A 35 10.01 -5.48 16.84
CA HIS A 35 9.91 -6.10 15.53
C HIS A 35 8.48 -6.01 15.02
N GLN A 36 8.29 -5.53 13.79
CA GLN A 36 6.98 -5.37 13.18
C GLN A 36 6.97 -5.98 11.79
N ASP A 37 6.23 -7.08 11.65
CA ASP A 37 5.95 -7.69 10.36
C ASP A 37 4.66 -7.16 9.75
N GLN A 38 4.69 -6.99 8.43
CA GLN A 38 3.56 -6.56 7.64
C GLN A 38 3.61 -7.23 6.27
N THR A 39 2.47 -7.78 5.86
CA THR A 39 2.24 -8.16 4.47
C THR A 39 1.34 -7.12 3.81
N VAL A 40 1.66 -6.72 2.58
CA VAL A 40 0.81 -5.84 1.77
C VAL A 40 0.53 -6.52 0.43
N GLU A 41 -0.75 -6.69 0.10
CA GLU A 41 -1.16 -7.10 -1.24
C GLU A 41 -1.66 -5.89 -2.02
N ILE A 42 -0.97 -5.55 -3.11
CA ILE A 42 -1.27 -4.40 -3.94
C ILE A 42 -1.79 -4.89 -5.28
N ALA A 43 -3.00 -4.49 -5.65
CA ALA A 43 -3.59 -4.74 -6.96
C ALA A 43 -3.77 -3.41 -7.68
N ILE A 44 -3.25 -3.33 -8.91
CA ILE A 44 -3.33 -2.14 -9.75
C ILE A 44 -4.01 -2.50 -11.07
N GLN A 45 -4.93 -1.63 -11.49
CA GLN A 45 -5.47 -1.56 -12.84
C GLN A 45 -5.36 -0.10 -13.29
N LYS A 46 -4.50 0.15 -14.27
CA LYS A 46 -4.28 1.49 -14.81
C LYS A 46 -5.48 1.97 -15.64
N PRO A 47 -5.68 3.29 -15.74
CA PRO A 47 -4.89 4.36 -15.12
C PRO A 47 -5.34 4.71 -13.69
N ASP A 48 -6.44 4.16 -13.20
CA ASP A 48 -7.28 4.82 -12.19
C ASP A 48 -7.74 3.91 -11.04
N ARG A 49 -7.31 2.65 -10.97
CA ARG A 49 -7.70 1.74 -9.88
C ARG A 49 -6.53 1.15 -9.14
N LEU A 50 -6.55 1.32 -7.83
CA LEU A 50 -5.60 0.70 -6.91
C LEU A 50 -6.32 0.20 -5.66
N ARG A 51 -5.91 -0.98 -5.20
CA ARG A 51 -6.25 -1.49 -3.88
C ARG A 51 -4.98 -2.00 -3.20
N ALA A 52 -4.75 -1.60 -1.96
CA ALA A 52 -3.71 -2.16 -1.12
C ALA A 52 -4.31 -2.66 0.20
N ASP A 53 -4.16 -3.95 0.46
CA ASP A 53 -4.59 -4.61 1.70
C ASP A 53 -3.37 -4.78 2.61
N PHE A 54 -3.33 -4.02 3.72
CA PHE A 54 -2.28 -4.08 4.72
C PHE A 54 -2.68 -5.05 5.82
N GLN A 55 -1.84 -6.05 6.08
CA GLN A 55 -2.02 -7.05 7.13
C GLN A 55 -0.87 -6.94 8.12
N ASN A 56 -1.19 -6.74 9.40
CA ASN A 56 -0.25 -6.72 10.51
C ASN A 56 -0.97 -7.12 11.80
N LEU A 57 -0.23 -7.19 12.90
CA LEU A 57 -0.79 -7.56 14.21
C LEU A 57 -1.80 -6.55 14.78
N SER A 58 -1.89 -5.35 14.21
CA SER A 58 -2.76 -4.26 14.69
C SER A 58 -4.09 -4.18 13.92
N GLY A 59 -4.57 -5.28 13.36
CA GLY A 59 -5.86 -5.35 12.66
C GLY A 59 -5.86 -4.90 11.19
N GLY A 60 -4.73 -4.39 10.68
CA GLY A 60 -4.58 -4.05 9.27
C GLY A 60 -5.40 -2.84 8.80
N ARG A 61 -5.27 -2.51 7.50
CA ARG A 61 -5.97 -1.39 6.83
C ARG A 61 -6.14 -1.68 5.34
N GLN A 62 -7.04 -0.96 4.68
CA GLN A 62 -7.24 -1.03 3.23
C GLN A 62 -7.13 0.37 2.62
N LEU A 63 -6.27 0.53 1.62
CA LEU A 63 -6.23 1.73 0.78
C LEU A 63 -6.93 1.41 -0.54
N LEU A 64 -7.90 2.22 -0.92
CA LEU A 64 -8.66 2.10 -2.15
C LEU A 64 -8.56 3.39 -2.97
N TYR A 65 -8.50 3.25 -4.28
CA TYR A 65 -8.50 4.35 -5.24
C TYR A 65 -9.37 3.99 -6.45
N ASP A 66 -10.23 4.93 -6.84
CA ASP A 66 -11.28 4.75 -7.85
C ASP A 66 -11.16 5.71 -9.05
N GLY A 67 -10.06 6.45 -9.16
CA GLY A 67 -9.85 7.45 -10.21
C GLY A 67 -10.26 8.86 -9.81
N LYS A 68 -10.75 9.05 -8.58
CA LYS A 68 -11.18 10.36 -8.08
C LYS A 68 -10.84 10.56 -6.61
N THR A 69 -10.83 9.50 -5.82
CA THR A 69 -10.75 9.57 -4.36
C THR A 69 -9.90 8.44 -3.83
N PHE A 70 -8.95 8.77 -2.96
CA PHE A 70 -8.31 7.79 -2.09
C PHE A 70 -9.16 7.61 -0.84
N THR A 71 -9.40 6.36 -0.45
CA THR A 71 -10.07 5.99 0.79
C THR A 71 -9.19 5.06 1.60
N LEU A 72 -8.93 5.41 2.86
CA LEU A 72 -8.28 4.55 3.84
C LEU A 72 -9.33 4.01 4.80
N TYR A 73 -9.55 2.70 4.78
CA TYR A 73 -10.47 1.99 5.67
C TYR A 73 -9.69 1.22 6.74
N THR A 74 -10.12 1.33 7.99
CA THR A 74 -9.56 0.57 9.13
C THR A 74 -10.66 -0.31 9.71
N PRO A 75 -10.61 -1.65 9.50
CA PRO A 75 -11.73 -2.54 9.80
C PRO A 75 -12.11 -2.63 11.28
N GLU A 76 -11.12 -2.75 12.19
CA GLU A 76 -11.36 -2.96 13.62
C GLU A 76 -12.17 -1.83 14.29
N PRO A 77 -11.77 -0.54 14.17
CA PRO A 77 -12.62 0.57 14.59
C PRO A 77 -13.79 0.86 13.65
N ASN A 78 -13.88 0.19 12.49
CA ASN A 78 -14.86 0.40 11.43
C ASN A 78 -14.99 1.87 10.98
N VAL A 79 -13.85 2.53 10.77
CA VAL A 79 -13.81 3.93 10.30
C VAL A 79 -13.08 4.04 8.97
N TYR A 80 -13.43 5.07 8.20
CA TYR A 80 -12.73 5.42 6.97
C TYR A 80 -12.49 6.93 6.88
N ALA A 81 -11.45 7.29 6.15
CA ALA A 81 -11.16 8.65 5.73
C ALA A 81 -10.95 8.67 4.22
N SER A 82 -11.41 9.74 3.56
CA SER A 82 -11.31 9.88 2.12
C SER A 82 -10.78 11.27 1.75
N ALA A 83 -9.99 11.33 0.68
CA ALA A 83 -9.45 12.56 0.12
C ALA A 83 -9.52 12.54 -1.41
N ALA A 84 -9.75 13.72 -2.01
CA ALA A 84 -9.70 13.86 -3.46
C ALA A 84 -8.29 13.54 -3.99
N ALA A 85 -8.24 12.94 -5.18
CA ALA A 85 -7.02 12.52 -5.84
C ALA A 85 -7.03 12.96 -7.30
N ALA A 86 -5.86 13.01 -7.92
CA ALA A 86 -5.73 13.19 -9.36
C ALA A 86 -6.46 12.05 -10.11
N PRO A 87 -6.81 12.22 -11.40
CA PRO A 87 -7.57 11.21 -12.16
C PRO A 87 -6.76 9.96 -12.55
N THR A 88 -5.43 9.99 -12.39
CA THR A 88 -4.57 8.84 -12.68
C THR A 88 -3.55 8.58 -11.56
N ILE A 89 -3.16 7.31 -11.39
CA ILE A 89 -2.16 6.87 -10.40
C ILE A 89 -0.78 7.52 -10.64
N ASP A 90 -0.46 7.86 -11.89
CA ASP A 90 0.83 8.45 -12.23
C ASP A 90 0.87 9.98 -11.96
N GLU A 91 -0.27 10.60 -11.66
CA GLU A 91 -0.43 12.04 -11.37
C GLU A 91 -0.67 12.35 -9.87
N THR A 92 -0.74 11.32 -9.02
CA THR A 92 -0.85 11.44 -7.55
C THR A 92 0.52 11.45 -6.89
#